data_AF-A0A2T5ZV86-F1
#
_entry.id   AF-A0A2T5ZV86-F1
#
_cell.length_a   1.000
_cell.length_b   1.000
_cell.length_c   1.000
_cell.angle_alpha   90.00
_cell.angle_beta   90.00
_cell.angle_gamma   90.00
#
_symmetry.space_group_name_H-M   'P 1'
#
loop_
_entity.id
_entity.type
_entity.pdbx_description
1 polymer ?
#
loop_
_entity_poly.entity_id
_entity_poly.type
_entity_poly.pdbx_seq_one_letter_code
_entity_poly.pdbx_strand_id
1 'polypeptide(L)'
;TSIVFSMPGTANAEAVKDAVRALARQEFQGRHDYAMALHTDTQHPHVHLTLRTVGEDGQKLNLRKADLQRLRDTFAEKLRTRGIEAESTPRHARGVTRRGEVTPVYKIRQRGGKPLADARKMRQVRRDLEDNGGRLPQKAWDDALIARRNRVMATYDQAATILAGSADPKDRDLARETKRFAARLTETTTQRAEMARSLRTGDQVKRDKTVKGTKARSVEHDLLKDRSKTKRGDRQR
;
A
#
# COMPACT_ATOMS: atom_id res chain seq x y z
N THR A 1 0.45 -16.65 21.84
CA THR A 1 0.25 -15.87 20.60
C THR A 1 -1.20 -15.41 20.50
N SER A 2 -1.49 -14.20 19.99
CA SER A 2 -2.88 -13.73 19.79
C SER A 2 -3.11 -13.31 18.34
N ILE A 3 -4.24 -13.73 17.76
CA ILE A 3 -4.68 -13.47 16.39
C ILE A 3 -6.10 -12.91 16.47
N VAL A 4 -6.40 -11.90 15.64
CA VAL A 4 -7.75 -11.32 15.56
C VAL A 4 -8.33 -11.57 14.18
N PHE A 5 -9.53 -12.14 14.15
CA PHE A 5 -10.33 -12.30 12.94
C PHE A 5 -11.52 -11.35 13.02
N SER A 6 -11.72 -10.52 12.01
CA SER A 6 -12.81 -9.54 11.96
C SER A 6 -13.53 -9.61 10.62
N MET A 7 -14.80 -9.21 10.63
CA MET A 7 -15.60 -9.07 9.42
C MET A 7 -16.21 -7.66 9.40
N PRO A 8 -16.04 -6.89 8.31
CA PRO A 8 -16.70 -5.59 8.19
C PRO A 8 -18.22 -5.72 8.06
N GLY A 9 -18.93 -4.66 8.44
CA GLY A 9 -20.39 -4.56 8.32
C GLY A 9 -21.16 -5.25 9.44
N THR A 10 -22.47 -5.41 9.24
CA THR A 10 -23.42 -6.02 10.19
C THR A 10 -23.47 -7.54 10.05
N ALA A 11 -22.32 -8.17 9.77
CA ALA A 11 -22.25 -9.62 9.64
C ALA A 11 -22.74 -10.30 10.93
N ASN A 12 -23.44 -11.42 10.79
CA ASN A 12 -23.92 -12.19 11.94
C ASN A 12 -22.72 -12.59 12.82
N ALA A 13 -22.65 -11.98 14.02
CA ALA A 13 -21.49 -12.12 14.90
C ALA A 13 -21.29 -13.55 15.40
N GLU A 14 -22.36 -14.30 15.64
CA GLU A 14 -22.27 -15.72 16.02
C GLU A 14 -21.78 -16.56 14.84
N ALA A 15 -22.21 -16.28 13.61
CA ALA A 15 -21.68 -16.96 12.43
C ALA A 15 -20.17 -16.67 12.22
N VAL A 16 -19.72 -15.45 12.51
CA VAL A 16 -18.28 -15.10 12.51
C VAL A 16 -17.52 -15.91 13.57
N LYS A 17 -18.04 -15.97 14.80
CA LYS A 17 -17.47 -16.78 15.89
C LYS A 17 -17.42 -18.27 15.53
N ASP A 18 -18.47 -18.81 14.94
CA ASP A 18 -18.49 -20.21 14.50
C ASP A 18 -17.51 -20.48 13.37
N ALA A 19 -17.30 -19.53 12.45
CA ALA A 19 -16.27 -19.63 11.43
C ALA A 19 -14.87 -19.69 12.06
N VAL A 20 -14.59 -18.83 13.04
CA VAL A 20 -13.31 -18.82 13.75
C VAL A 20 -13.13 -20.09 14.59
N ARG A 21 -14.19 -20.60 15.22
CA ARG A 21 -14.17 -21.88 15.95
C ARG A 21 -13.83 -23.03 15.02
N ALA A 22 -14.48 -23.12 13.85
CA ALA A 22 -14.21 -24.17 12.87
C ALA A 22 -12.78 -24.08 12.31
N LEU A 23 -12.30 -22.87 12.04
CA LEU A 23 -10.91 -22.64 11.66
C LEU A 23 -9.95 -23.08 12.76
N ALA A 24 -10.18 -22.70 14.01
CA ALA A 24 -9.28 -23.04 15.11
C ALA A 24 -9.22 -24.56 15.36
N ARG A 25 -10.35 -25.25 15.19
CA ARG A 25 -10.39 -26.72 15.20
C ARG A 25 -9.52 -27.31 14.08
N GLN A 26 -9.70 -26.87 12.84
CA GLN A 26 -8.93 -27.36 11.69
C GLN A 26 -7.42 -27.07 11.83
N GLU A 27 -7.06 -25.86 12.27
CA GLU A 27 -5.68 -25.36 12.18
C GLU A 27 -4.87 -25.55 13.45
N PHE A 28 -5.47 -25.89 14.60
CA PHE A 28 -4.73 -25.94 15.88
C PHE A 28 -5.13 -27.08 16.83
N GLN A 29 -6.32 -27.69 16.69
CA GLN A 29 -6.76 -28.75 17.62
C GLN A 29 -5.80 -29.94 17.63
N GLY A 30 -5.50 -30.46 18.81
CA GLY A 30 -4.54 -31.56 19.03
C GLY A 30 -3.07 -31.17 18.81
N ARG A 31 -2.78 -29.88 18.61
CA ARG A 31 -1.40 -29.37 18.51
C ARG A 31 -1.15 -28.20 19.45
N HIS A 32 -2.09 -27.27 19.56
CA HIS A 32 -2.01 -26.11 20.43
C HIS A 32 -3.35 -25.89 21.14
N ASP A 33 -3.29 -25.64 22.44
CA ASP A 33 -4.45 -25.13 23.18
C ASP A 33 -4.78 -23.71 22.75
N TYR A 34 -6.08 -23.39 22.73
CA TYR A 34 -6.55 -22.06 22.39
C TYR A 34 -7.80 -21.66 23.18
N ALA A 35 -7.95 -20.35 23.37
CA ALA A 35 -9.15 -19.71 23.88
C ALA A 35 -9.61 -18.65 22.88
N MET A 36 -10.93 -18.44 22.77
CA MET A 36 -11.51 -17.46 21.86
C MET A 36 -12.56 -16.59 22.54
N ALA A 37 -12.61 -15.31 22.19
CA ALA A 37 -13.60 -14.34 22.67
C ALA A 37 -14.18 -13.54 21.51
N LEU A 38 -15.51 -13.51 21.40
CA LEU A 38 -16.23 -12.68 20.44
C LEU A 38 -16.52 -11.31 21.05
N HIS A 39 -16.21 -10.26 20.32
CA HIS A 39 -16.48 -8.87 20.66
C HIS A 39 -17.44 -8.27 19.62
N THR A 40 -18.49 -7.60 20.11
CA THR A 40 -19.53 -6.93 19.31
C THR A 40 -19.74 -5.48 19.76
N ASP A 41 -18.83 -4.94 20.58
CA ASP A 41 -18.83 -3.61 21.18
C ASP A 41 -18.25 -2.53 20.24
N THR A 42 -17.85 -2.91 19.04
CA THR A 42 -17.31 -2.00 18.01
C THR A 42 -18.09 -2.15 16.70
N GLN A 43 -17.80 -1.29 15.71
CA GLN A 43 -18.49 -1.29 14.41
C GLN A 43 -18.39 -2.63 13.65
N HIS A 44 -17.39 -3.45 13.96
CA HIS A 44 -17.13 -4.71 13.26
C HIS A 44 -17.01 -5.86 14.26
N PRO A 45 -17.85 -6.90 14.16
CA PRO A 45 -17.69 -8.08 15.00
C PRO A 45 -16.31 -8.69 14.77
N HIS A 46 -15.62 -8.98 15.86
CA HIS A 46 -14.29 -9.55 15.81
C HIS A 46 -14.08 -10.58 16.91
N VAL A 47 -13.24 -11.57 16.61
CA VAL A 47 -12.93 -12.66 17.52
C VAL A 47 -11.44 -12.63 17.81
N HIS A 48 -11.11 -12.53 19.09
CA HIS A 48 -9.76 -12.76 19.59
C HIS A 48 -9.54 -14.26 19.73
N LEU A 49 -8.51 -14.79 19.08
CA LEU A 49 -8.03 -16.16 19.24
C LEU A 49 -6.66 -16.12 19.90
N THR A 50 -6.57 -16.62 21.12
CA THR A 50 -5.32 -16.73 21.88
C THR A 50 -4.87 -18.17 21.90
N LEU A 51 -3.64 -18.41 21.46
CA LEU A 51 -3.01 -19.71 21.30
C LEU A 51 -1.89 -19.88 22.32
N ARG A 52 -1.81 -21.06 22.94
CA ARG A 52 -0.62 -21.48 23.69
C ARG A 52 0.56 -21.59 22.71
N THR A 53 1.61 -20.82 22.99
CA THR A 53 2.72 -20.64 22.04
C THR A 53 3.56 -21.90 21.86
N VAL A 54 3.64 -22.78 22.87
CA VAL A 54 4.31 -24.07 22.81
C VAL A 54 3.23 -25.14 22.67
N GLY A 55 3.37 -26.01 21.67
CA GLY A 55 2.42 -27.08 21.39
C GLY A 55 2.49 -28.22 22.40
N GLU A 56 1.64 -29.22 22.19
CA GLU A 56 1.68 -30.49 22.93
C GLU A 56 2.97 -31.27 22.63
N ASP A 57 3.52 -31.12 21.42
CA ASP A 57 4.79 -31.70 20.97
C ASP A 57 6.03 -30.94 21.45
N GLY A 58 5.86 -29.92 22.30
CA GLY A 58 6.94 -29.05 22.77
C GLY A 58 7.46 -28.05 21.72
N GLN A 59 6.91 -28.05 20.50
CA GLN A 59 7.36 -27.13 19.45
C GLN A 59 6.69 -25.76 19.57
N LYS A 60 7.47 -24.72 19.30
CA LYS A 60 6.95 -23.35 19.32
C LYS A 60 6.18 -23.05 18.04
N LEU A 61 4.97 -22.50 18.19
CA LEU A 61 4.17 -22.01 17.08
C LEU A 61 4.95 -20.93 16.30
N ASN A 62 5.19 -21.18 15.02
CA ASN A 62 5.92 -20.27 14.13
C ASN A 62 5.11 -19.97 12.86
N LEU A 63 4.23 -18.96 12.94
CA LEU A 63 3.42 -18.54 11.80
C LEU A 63 4.23 -17.69 10.82
N ARG A 64 4.56 -18.26 9.66
CA ARG A 64 5.21 -17.56 8.54
C ARG A 64 4.17 -16.94 7.61
N LYS A 65 4.65 -16.20 6.60
CA LYS A 65 3.77 -15.47 5.65
C LYS A 65 2.77 -16.38 4.92
N ALA A 66 3.19 -17.60 4.57
CA ALA A 66 2.34 -18.58 3.90
C ALA A 66 1.24 -19.09 4.86
N ASP A 67 1.58 -19.36 6.11
CA ASP A 67 0.63 -19.81 7.13
C ASP A 67 -0.42 -18.72 7.40
N LEU A 68 0.01 -17.46 7.50
CA LEU A 68 -0.93 -16.34 7.66
C LEU A 68 -1.87 -16.20 6.44
N GLN A 69 -1.42 -16.54 5.23
CA GLN A 69 -2.30 -16.54 4.06
C GLN A 69 -3.29 -17.70 4.15
N ARG A 70 -2.82 -18.91 4.46
CA ARG A 70 -3.66 -20.09 4.70
C ARG A 70 -4.76 -19.81 5.72
N LEU A 71 -4.42 -19.20 6.87
CA LEU A 71 -5.42 -18.85 7.88
C LEU A 71 -6.49 -17.87 7.35
N ARG A 72 -6.11 -16.92 6.47
CA ARG A 72 -7.09 -16.02 5.84
C ARG A 72 -7.97 -16.75 4.84
N ASP A 73 -7.40 -17.66 4.05
CA ASP A 73 -8.12 -18.45 3.05
C ASP A 73 -9.12 -19.40 3.74
N THR A 74 -8.67 -20.13 4.77
CA THR A 74 -9.52 -20.98 5.62
C THR A 74 -10.63 -20.15 6.27
N PHE A 75 -10.33 -18.94 6.76
CA PHE A 75 -11.35 -18.09 7.39
C PHE A 75 -12.43 -17.67 6.39
N ALA A 76 -12.04 -17.19 5.21
CA ALA A 76 -12.96 -16.82 4.15
C ALA A 76 -13.82 -18.01 3.69
N GLU A 77 -13.22 -19.20 3.57
CA GLU A 77 -13.95 -20.44 3.29
C GLU A 77 -15.00 -20.73 4.39
N LYS A 78 -14.61 -20.71 5.67
CA LYS A 78 -15.53 -21.01 6.78
C LYS A 78 -16.65 -19.98 6.91
N LEU A 79 -16.41 -18.72 6.52
CA LEU A 79 -17.44 -17.69 6.43
C LEU A 79 -18.43 -17.99 5.30
N ARG A 80 -17.95 -18.36 4.10
CA ARG A 80 -18.82 -18.68 2.96
C ARG A 80 -19.73 -19.88 3.24
N THR A 81 -19.22 -20.92 3.90
CA THR A 81 -20.06 -22.07 4.34
C THR A 81 -21.19 -21.65 5.28
N ARG A 82 -21.11 -20.46 5.89
CA ARG A 82 -22.12 -19.89 6.79
C ARG A 82 -22.91 -18.75 6.15
N GLY A 83 -22.87 -18.63 4.83
CA GLY A 83 -23.62 -17.61 4.08
C GLY A 83 -23.05 -16.20 4.19
N ILE A 84 -21.83 -16.02 4.71
CA ILE A 84 -21.15 -14.73 4.74
C ILE A 84 -20.24 -14.65 3.50
N GLU A 85 -20.55 -13.74 2.59
CA GLU A 85 -19.71 -13.44 1.43
C GLU A 85 -18.39 -12.82 1.90
N ALA A 86 -17.32 -13.59 1.78
CA ALA A 86 -15.97 -13.19 2.15
C ALA A 86 -14.96 -13.77 1.18
N GLU A 87 -13.91 -13.00 0.89
CA GLU A 87 -12.81 -13.40 0.02
C GLU A 87 -11.46 -12.99 0.61
N SER A 88 -10.45 -13.85 0.44
CA SER A 88 -9.10 -13.69 0.99
C SER A 88 -8.14 -13.14 -0.07
N THR A 89 -8.48 -12.02 -0.71
CA THR A 89 -7.62 -11.47 -1.75
C THR A 89 -6.36 -10.81 -1.15
N PRO A 90 -5.15 -11.33 -1.41
CA PRO A 90 -3.95 -10.76 -0.86
C PRO A 90 -3.70 -9.38 -1.45
N ARG A 91 -3.08 -8.50 -0.66
CA ARG A 91 -2.88 -7.08 -1.00
C ARG A 91 -2.27 -6.82 -2.39
N HIS A 92 -1.35 -7.68 -2.82
CA HIS A 92 -0.64 -7.54 -4.08
C HIS A 92 -1.50 -7.95 -5.29
N ALA A 93 -2.45 -8.88 -5.12
CA ALA A 93 -3.43 -9.21 -6.15
C ALA A 93 -4.42 -8.05 -6.39
N ARG A 94 -4.65 -7.21 -5.36
CA ARG A 94 -5.45 -5.97 -5.47
C ARG A 94 -4.71 -4.77 -6.07
N GLY A 95 -3.46 -4.92 -6.51
CA GLY A 95 -2.66 -3.80 -7.05
C GLY A 95 -2.12 -2.82 -5.99
N VAL A 96 -2.34 -3.07 -4.69
CA VAL A 96 -1.92 -2.15 -3.64
C VAL A 96 -0.45 -2.35 -3.29
N THR A 97 0.44 -1.52 -3.83
CA THR A 97 1.91 -1.63 -3.63
C THR A 97 2.45 -0.85 -2.43
N ARG A 98 1.66 0.05 -1.85
CA ARG A 98 1.99 0.81 -0.64
C ARG A 98 1.60 0.09 0.64
N ARG A 99 2.56 -0.05 1.57
CA ARG A 99 2.27 -0.59 2.90
C ARG A 99 1.38 0.39 3.64
N GLY A 100 0.37 -0.13 4.34
CA GLY A 100 -0.43 0.66 5.28
C GLY A 100 0.45 1.34 6.32
N GLU A 101 -0.04 2.46 6.83
CA GLU A 101 0.64 3.19 7.90
C GLU A 101 0.70 2.35 9.17
N VAL A 102 1.81 2.42 9.90
CA VAL A 102 1.93 1.75 11.19
C VAL A 102 1.14 2.54 12.25
N THR A 103 0.46 1.84 13.17
CA THR A 103 -0.44 2.44 14.15
C THR A 103 0.14 3.65 14.91
N PRO A 104 1.41 3.64 15.37
CA PRO A 104 1.97 4.82 16.04
C PRO A 104 2.05 6.05 15.14
N VAL A 105 2.43 5.89 13.88
CA VAL A 105 2.53 6.99 12.90
C VAL A 105 1.13 7.53 12.58
N TYR A 106 0.16 6.63 12.39
CA TYR A 106 -1.24 6.99 12.19
C TYR A 106 -1.79 7.80 13.37
N LYS A 107 -1.53 7.36 14.61
CA LYS A 107 -1.98 8.05 15.83
C LYS A 107 -1.31 9.41 16.04
N ILE A 108 -0.03 9.56 15.68
CA ILE A 108 0.65 10.86 15.71
C ILE A 108 -0.07 11.85 14.77
N ARG A 109 -0.39 11.42 13.55
CA ARG A 109 -1.11 12.24 12.58
C ARG A 109 -2.53 12.58 13.02
N GLN A 110 -3.24 11.62 13.60
CA GLN A 110 -4.59 11.84 14.16
C GLN A 110 -4.60 12.95 15.22
N ARG A 111 -3.49 13.13 15.95
CA ARG A 111 -3.30 14.20 16.94
C ARG A 111 -2.76 15.51 16.34
N GLY A 112 -2.71 15.65 15.02
CA GLY A 112 -2.14 16.81 14.32
C GLY A 112 -0.60 16.85 14.28
N GLY A 113 0.07 15.81 14.80
CA GLY A 113 1.53 15.73 14.82
C GLY A 113 2.13 15.34 13.48
N LYS A 114 3.40 15.72 13.27
CA LYS A 114 4.20 15.32 12.09
C LYS A 114 5.17 14.20 12.46
N PRO A 115 5.02 12.97 11.93
CA PRO A 115 5.92 11.87 12.26
C PRO A 115 7.37 12.12 11.80
N LEU A 116 8.34 11.96 12.70
CA LEU A 116 9.77 12.06 12.37
C LEU A 116 10.20 11.08 11.27
N ALA A 117 9.50 9.95 11.16
CA ALA A 117 9.72 8.95 10.12
C ALA A 117 9.57 9.51 8.70
N ASP A 118 8.70 10.48 8.48
CA ASP A 118 8.48 11.08 7.17
C ASP A 118 9.66 11.95 6.75
N ALA A 119 10.15 12.80 7.67
CA ALA A 119 11.34 13.61 7.44
C ALA A 119 12.57 12.74 7.18
N ARG A 120 12.72 11.62 7.91
CA ARG A 120 13.80 10.65 7.68
C ARG A 120 13.72 10.03 6.29
N LYS A 121 12.53 9.60 5.85
CA LYS A 121 12.33 9.06 4.49
C LYS A 121 12.66 10.11 3.43
N MET A 122 12.23 11.36 3.59
CA MET A 122 12.54 12.42 2.61
C MET A 122 14.02 12.67 2.50
N ARG A 123 14.74 12.76 3.63
CA ARG A 123 16.20 12.92 3.60
C ARG A 123 16.89 11.77 2.90
N GLN A 124 16.44 10.54 3.12
CA GLN A 124 16.98 9.37 2.44
C GLN A 124 16.73 9.42 0.93
N VAL A 125 15.52 9.76 0.49
CA VAL A 125 15.22 9.87 -0.94
C VAL A 125 16.02 10.99 -1.60
N ARG A 126 16.15 12.15 -0.93
CA ARG A 126 16.98 13.25 -1.44
C ARG A 126 18.44 12.81 -1.61
N ARG A 127 19.02 12.17 -0.57
CA ARG A 127 20.38 11.65 -0.65
C ARG A 127 20.55 10.61 -1.77
N ASP A 128 19.63 9.65 -1.85
CA ASP A 128 19.61 8.64 -2.92
C ASP A 128 19.61 9.32 -4.31
N LEU A 129 18.90 10.44 -4.50
CA LEU A 129 18.89 11.18 -5.75
C LEU A 129 20.19 11.98 -5.99
N GLU A 130 20.72 12.65 -4.97
CA GLU A 130 21.96 13.43 -5.04
C GLU A 130 23.16 12.53 -5.41
N ASP A 131 23.28 11.38 -4.74
CA ASP A 131 24.39 10.44 -4.91
C ASP A 131 24.34 9.66 -6.25
N ASN A 132 23.18 9.65 -6.92
CA ASN A 132 22.94 8.81 -8.11
C ASN A 132 22.49 9.63 -9.34
N GLY A 133 23.01 10.85 -9.50
CA GLY A 133 22.77 11.66 -10.71
C GLY A 133 21.29 11.99 -10.94
N GLY A 134 20.54 12.18 -9.86
CA GLY A 134 19.11 12.46 -9.88
C GLY A 134 18.22 11.25 -10.09
N ARG A 135 18.75 10.02 -10.14
CA ARG A 135 17.97 8.77 -10.27
C ARG A 135 17.90 8.02 -8.94
N LEU A 136 16.86 7.23 -8.72
CA LEU A 136 16.80 6.36 -7.55
C LEU A 136 17.67 5.12 -7.81
N PRO A 137 18.52 4.68 -6.85
CA PRO A 137 19.27 3.45 -6.99
C PRO A 137 18.31 2.25 -6.99
N GLN A 138 18.60 1.26 -7.84
CA GLN A 138 17.88 -0.01 -7.86
C GLN A 138 18.19 -0.78 -6.58
N LYS A 139 17.15 -1.36 -5.97
CA LYS A 139 17.26 -2.19 -4.76
C LYS A 139 16.67 -3.56 -5.06
N ALA A 140 17.15 -4.61 -4.39
CA ALA A 140 16.68 -5.98 -4.61
C ALA A 140 15.15 -6.17 -4.44
N TRP A 141 14.51 -5.32 -3.63
CA TRP A 141 13.06 -5.34 -3.45
C TRP A 141 12.28 -4.68 -4.60
N ASP A 142 12.92 -3.87 -5.44
CA ASP A 142 12.31 -3.35 -6.68
C ASP A 142 12.11 -4.52 -7.66
N ASP A 143 13.10 -5.39 -7.83
CA ASP A 143 12.99 -6.59 -8.70
C ASP A 143 11.97 -7.58 -8.15
N ALA A 144 11.96 -7.80 -6.83
CA ALA A 144 10.96 -8.63 -6.18
C ALA A 144 9.53 -8.09 -6.35
N LEU A 145 9.36 -6.76 -6.39
CA LEU A 145 8.08 -6.11 -6.68
C LEU A 145 7.64 -6.36 -8.11
N ILE A 146 8.54 -6.21 -9.09
CA ILE A 146 8.28 -6.47 -10.52
C ILE A 146 7.93 -7.94 -10.72
N ALA A 147 8.74 -8.87 -10.20
CA ALA A 147 8.51 -10.30 -10.31
C ALA A 147 7.15 -10.70 -9.71
N ARG A 148 6.81 -10.15 -8.53
CA ARG A 148 5.50 -10.39 -7.91
C ARG A 148 4.35 -9.83 -8.75
N ARG A 149 4.51 -8.63 -9.33
CA ARG A 149 3.51 -8.06 -10.23
C ARG A 149 3.30 -8.95 -11.45
N ASN A 150 4.37 -9.39 -12.10
CA ASN A 150 4.29 -10.24 -13.29
C ASN A 150 3.55 -11.55 -12.99
N ARG A 151 3.79 -12.16 -11.82
CA ARG A 151 3.04 -13.33 -11.37
C ARG A 151 1.55 -13.05 -11.23
N VAL A 152 1.17 -11.94 -10.59
CA VAL A 152 -0.24 -11.55 -10.44
C VAL A 152 -0.90 -11.35 -11.81
N MET A 153 -0.25 -10.64 -12.72
CA MET A 153 -0.77 -10.39 -14.06
C MET A 153 -0.92 -11.70 -14.84
N ALA A 154 0.07 -12.59 -14.77
CA ALA A 154 0.00 -13.92 -15.40
C ALA A 154 -1.14 -14.77 -14.83
N THR A 155 -1.38 -14.74 -13.52
CA THR A 155 -2.50 -15.46 -12.90
C THR A 155 -3.86 -14.94 -13.39
N TYR A 156 -4.03 -13.61 -13.49
CA TYR A 156 -5.28 -13.04 -14.03
C TYR A 156 -5.47 -13.36 -15.52
N ASP A 157 -4.39 -13.32 -16.30
CA ASP A 157 -4.44 -13.65 -17.73
C ASP A 157 -4.78 -15.12 -17.97
N GLN A 158 -4.18 -16.01 -17.19
CA GLN A 158 -4.52 -17.44 -17.20
C GLN A 158 -5.97 -17.68 -16.81
N ALA A 159 -6.45 -17.05 -15.74
CA ALA A 159 -7.85 -17.16 -15.31
C ALA A 159 -8.82 -16.66 -16.39
N ALA A 160 -8.52 -15.51 -17.01
CA ALA A 160 -9.33 -14.98 -18.11
C ALA A 160 -9.32 -15.90 -19.34
N THR A 161 -8.19 -16.55 -19.62
CA THR A 161 -8.07 -17.52 -20.73
C THR A 161 -8.93 -18.76 -20.47
N ILE A 162 -8.89 -19.31 -19.26
CA ILE A 162 -9.74 -20.44 -18.86
C ILE A 162 -11.22 -20.08 -18.99
N LEU A 163 -11.62 -18.93 -18.44
CA LEU A 163 -13.01 -18.46 -18.50
C LEU A 163 -13.49 -18.20 -19.93
N ALA A 164 -12.62 -17.69 -20.81
CA ALA A 164 -12.96 -17.43 -22.20
C ALA A 164 -13.19 -18.72 -23.01
N GLY A 165 -12.58 -19.84 -22.62
CA GLY A 165 -12.77 -21.15 -23.24
C GLY A 165 -14.03 -21.89 -22.78
N SER A 166 -14.77 -21.36 -21.81
CA SER A 166 -16.00 -21.97 -21.31
C SER A 166 -17.15 -21.86 -22.32
N ALA A 167 -18.03 -22.86 -22.33
CA ALA A 167 -19.26 -22.84 -23.11
C ALA A 167 -20.32 -21.87 -22.54
N ASP A 168 -20.24 -21.55 -21.24
CA ASP A 168 -21.18 -20.65 -20.58
C ASP A 168 -20.95 -19.19 -21.03
N PRO A 169 -21.98 -18.49 -21.55
CA PRO A 169 -21.90 -17.05 -21.81
C PRO A 169 -21.44 -16.22 -20.60
N LYS A 170 -21.86 -16.57 -19.37
CA LYS A 170 -21.49 -15.84 -18.15
C LYS A 170 -20.00 -15.90 -17.86
N ASP A 171 -19.38 -17.05 -18.09
CA ASP A 171 -17.92 -17.21 -17.93
C ASP A 171 -17.17 -16.36 -18.95
N ARG A 172 -17.64 -16.32 -20.20
CA ARG A 172 -17.05 -15.49 -21.25
C ARG A 172 -17.21 -13.99 -20.95
N ASP A 173 -18.28 -13.59 -20.28
CA ASP A 173 -18.48 -12.22 -19.81
C ASP A 173 -17.50 -11.90 -18.66
N LEU A 174 -17.40 -12.80 -17.69
CA LEU A 174 -16.45 -12.70 -16.58
C LEU A 174 -14.99 -12.65 -17.05
N ALA A 175 -14.65 -13.37 -18.13
CA ALA A 175 -13.33 -13.30 -18.77
C ALA A 175 -13.00 -11.87 -19.23
N ARG A 176 -13.96 -11.18 -19.87
CA ARG A 176 -13.79 -9.80 -20.34
C ARG A 176 -13.64 -8.83 -19.17
N GLU A 177 -14.43 -9.01 -18.12
CA GLU A 177 -14.32 -8.22 -16.89
C GLU A 177 -12.97 -8.42 -16.20
N THR A 178 -12.51 -9.66 -16.12
CA THR A 178 -11.21 -10.02 -15.52
C THR A 178 -10.06 -9.34 -16.26
N LYS A 179 -10.08 -9.34 -17.61
CA LYS A 179 -9.09 -8.60 -18.42
C LYS A 179 -9.12 -7.09 -18.16
N ARG A 180 -10.31 -6.49 -18.13
CA ARG A 180 -10.49 -5.05 -17.82
C ARG A 180 -10.01 -4.71 -16.41
N PHE A 181 -10.24 -5.60 -15.44
CA PHE A 181 -9.74 -5.46 -14.08
C PHE A 181 -8.20 -5.49 -14.05
N ALA A 182 -7.59 -6.51 -14.64
CA ALA A 182 -6.13 -6.67 -14.67
C ALA A 182 -5.43 -5.47 -15.34
N ALA A 183 -5.99 -4.94 -16.43
CA ALA A 183 -5.46 -3.75 -17.10
C ALA A 183 -5.38 -2.50 -16.20
N ARG A 184 -6.29 -2.37 -15.22
CA ARG A 184 -6.31 -1.26 -14.26
C ARG A 184 -5.31 -1.42 -13.11
N LEU A 185 -4.71 -2.60 -12.90
CA LEU A 185 -3.73 -2.86 -11.84
C LEU A 185 -2.32 -2.29 -12.15
N THR A 186 -2.18 -1.49 -13.20
CA THR A 186 -0.90 -1.07 -13.78
C THR A 186 -0.17 0.02 -12.99
N GLU A 187 -0.85 0.76 -12.12
CA GLU A 187 -0.22 1.80 -11.29
C GLU A 187 0.42 1.24 -10.01
N THR A 188 1.64 0.72 -10.16
CA THR A 188 2.45 0.23 -9.03
C THR A 188 3.50 1.23 -8.59
N THR A 189 3.15 2.52 -8.44
CA THR A 189 4.12 3.51 -7.93
C THR A 189 4.45 3.22 -6.46
N THR A 190 5.74 3.01 -6.15
CA THR A 190 6.23 2.89 -4.78
C THR A 190 6.24 4.24 -4.07
N GLN A 191 6.11 4.24 -2.74
CA GLN A 191 6.19 5.47 -1.95
C GLN A 191 7.50 6.24 -2.25
N ARG A 192 8.61 5.53 -2.42
CA ARG A 192 9.92 6.10 -2.77
C ARG A 192 9.92 6.80 -4.13
N ALA A 193 9.33 6.18 -5.15
CA ALA A 193 9.23 6.75 -6.49
C ALA A 193 8.34 8.01 -6.51
N GLU A 194 7.25 8.01 -5.75
CA GLU A 194 6.38 9.18 -5.61
C GLU A 194 7.10 10.35 -4.93
N MET A 195 7.79 10.10 -3.81
CA MET A 195 8.61 11.10 -3.13
C MET A 195 9.67 11.71 -4.06
N ALA A 196 10.34 10.87 -4.85
CA ALA A 196 11.33 11.33 -5.81
C ALA A 196 10.70 12.21 -6.90
N ARG A 197 9.50 11.86 -7.40
CA ARG A 197 8.75 12.71 -8.32
C ARG A 197 8.41 14.05 -7.68
N SER A 198 7.84 14.05 -6.47
CA SER A 198 7.48 15.30 -5.77
C SER A 198 8.68 16.20 -5.50
N LEU A 199 9.85 15.64 -5.17
CA LEU A 199 11.09 16.41 -5.00
C LEU A 199 11.57 17.03 -6.32
N ARG A 200 11.54 16.27 -7.42
CA ARG A 200 11.88 16.80 -8.75
C ARG A 200 10.96 17.94 -9.17
N THR A 201 9.64 17.79 -8.98
CA THR A 201 8.66 18.85 -9.28
C THR A 201 8.90 20.08 -8.39
N GLY A 202 9.16 19.87 -7.10
CA GLY A 202 9.45 20.96 -6.16
C GLY A 202 10.74 21.72 -6.50
N ASP A 203 11.79 21.03 -6.92
CA ASP A 203 13.05 21.65 -7.34
C ASP A 203 12.91 22.38 -8.68
N GLN A 204 12.10 21.87 -9.62
CA GLN A 204 11.76 22.59 -10.86
C GLN A 204 11.01 23.90 -10.57
N VAL A 205 9.97 23.85 -9.72
CA VAL A 205 9.21 25.06 -9.34
C VAL A 205 10.09 26.08 -8.63
N LYS A 206 11.04 25.65 -7.80
CA LYS A 206 12.02 26.55 -7.16
C LYS A 206 12.97 27.16 -8.19
N ARG A 207 13.52 26.37 -9.12
CA ARG A 207 14.38 26.87 -10.20
C ARG A 207 13.66 27.91 -11.05
N ASP A 208 12.41 27.66 -11.45
CA ASP A 208 11.62 28.58 -12.26
C ASP A 208 11.32 29.91 -11.53
N LYS A 209 11.07 29.85 -10.21
CA LYS A 209 10.91 31.06 -9.39
C LYS A 209 12.21 31.84 -9.26
N THR A 210 13.34 31.18 -9.08
CA THR A 210 14.66 31.84 -9.01
C THR A 210 15.01 32.49 -10.35
N VAL A 211 14.75 31.82 -11.48
CA VAL A 211 14.98 32.36 -12.84
C VAL A 211 14.06 33.55 -13.14
N LYS A 212 12.79 33.50 -12.73
CA LYS A 212 11.88 34.66 -12.85
C LYS A 212 12.32 35.83 -11.96
N GLY A 213 12.80 35.55 -10.75
CA GLY A 213 13.31 36.57 -9.82
C GLY A 213 14.60 37.24 -10.31
N THR A 214 15.53 36.49 -10.91
CA THR A 214 16.73 37.06 -11.53
C THR A 214 16.41 37.84 -12.80
N LYS A 215 15.48 37.37 -13.65
CA LYS A 215 15.00 38.14 -14.81
C LYS A 215 14.29 39.44 -14.41
N ALA A 216 13.48 39.43 -13.34
CA ALA A 216 12.84 40.65 -12.85
C ALA A 216 13.88 41.68 -12.37
N ARG A 217 14.90 41.23 -11.62
CA ARG A 217 16.00 42.09 -11.16
C ARG A 217 16.90 42.61 -12.29
N SER A 218 17.14 41.83 -13.34
CA SER A 218 17.92 42.30 -14.50
C SER A 218 17.16 43.36 -15.31
N VAL A 219 15.85 43.20 -15.49
CA VAL A 219 15.00 44.21 -16.16
C VAL A 219 14.94 45.51 -15.34
N GLU A 220 14.83 45.41 -14.01
CA GLU A 220 14.85 46.58 -13.12
C GLU A 220 16.20 47.30 -13.13
N HIS A 221 17.31 46.56 -13.15
CA HIS A 221 18.66 47.13 -13.27
C HIS A 221 18.90 47.80 -14.63
N ASP A 222 18.39 47.25 -15.74
CA ASP A 222 18.52 47.85 -17.07
C ASP A 222 17.66 49.12 -17.21
N LEU A 223 16.45 49.16 -16.62
CA LEU A 223 15.60 50.37 -16.56
C LEU A 223 16.24 51.50 -15.71
N LEU A 224 16.93 51.15 -14.63
CA LEU A 224 17.68 52.11 -13.80
C LEU A 224 18.93 52.65 -14.51
N LYS A 225 19.59 51.82 -15.32
CA LYS A 225 20.76 52.21 -16.10
C LYS A 225 20.39 53.16 -17.25
N ASP A 226 19.23 52.94 -17.88
CA ASP A 226 18.75 53.77 -18.99
C ASP A 226 18.36 55.19 -18.50
N ARG A 227 17.71 55.28 -17.34
CA ARG A 227 17.41 56.57 -16.65
C ARG A 227 18.67 57.35 -16.23
N SER A 228 19.78 56.65 -15.97
CA SER A 228 21.05 57.28 -15.60
C SER A 228 21.81 57.86 -16.81
N LYS A 229 21.60 57.30 -18.01
CA LYS A 229 22.18 57.80 -19.26
C LYS A 229 21.45 59.04 -19.77
N THR A 230 20.13 59.12 -19.61
CA THR A 230 19.34 60.31 -20.02
C THR A 230 19.70 61.57 -19.21
N LYS A 231 20.19 61.43 -17.97
CA LYS A 231 20.59 62.56 -17.11
C LYS A 231 22.01 63.12 -17.36
N ARG A 232 22.84 62.47 -18.17
CA ARG A 232 24.21 62.94 -18.46
C ARG A 232 24.37 63.70 -19.78
N GLY A 233 23.31 63.85 -20.57
CA GLY A 233 23.34 64.55 -21.85
C GLY A 233 23.16 66.07 -21.80
N ASP A 234 22.78 66.65 -20.65
CA ASP A 234 22.21 68.01 -20.60
C ASP A 234 23.04 69.03 -19.81
N ARG A 235 24.37 68.85 -19.76
CA ARG A 235 25.30 69.81 -19.16
C ARG A 235 26.46 70.12 -20.09
N GLN A 236 26.16 70.78 -21.20
CA GLN A 236 27.13 71.57 -21.96
C GLN A 236 26.37 72.68 -22.70
N ARG A 237 26.36 73.87 -22.10
CA ARG A 237 26.34 75.19 -22.73
C ARG A 237 26.46 76.26 -21.64
#